data_AF-A0A921MW11-F1
#
_entry.id   AF-A0A921MW11-F1
#
_cell.length_a   1.000
_cell.length_b   1.000
_cell.length_c   1.000
_cell.angle_alpha   90.00
_cell.angle_beta   90.00
_cell.angle_gamma   90.00
#
_symmetry.space_group_name_H-M   'P 1'
#
loop_
_entity.id
_entity.type
_entity.pdbx_description
1 polymer ?
#
loop_
_entity_poly.entity_id
_entity_poly.type
_entity_poly.pdbx_seq_one_letter_code
_entity_poly.pdbx_strand_id
1 'polypeptide(L)'
;MSSAGWGGPSGGPQGSGGTPHRGGTPQHHGGTPQNGYPPAGPPPGPGQQAPWQQPPSPQGAPPQQPTWQQPPSGPGGPQGPGGPHGPGGYGQPPAPKRPWAIITVALGCILAMVLVVGGGLTYLVLSRGGDEDQVATDTPSATDPGTPSETETETDAETPDETPSEDVTPAEGSEFVVISPLDTPPGDVEDMWEVMETNPLVGGTLPTVPECELPATPIEPSDEELQAVLDASALCLNRVWSTASSDRNLPWVSPEVVVYTHPDIPAESSCTTSFEPDFPRMCNLDNTIYWPVGYGTALDLTDPANVPGTYLWDLAYLYTNALTWQSSVGLYYGNLRTLLEESGDQELLDESWRRYNLQMQCIASASSMQVPSDARPSPALRESLTDPGTWSEGEPPRNISPENRAKWLEIGFSSGGDLSACDTWSVDAAEIS
;
A
#
# COMPACT_ATOMS: atom_id res chain seq x y z
N MET A 1 -12.26 6.85 -10.32
CA MET A 1 -12.67 5.43 -10.20
C MET A 1 -12.20 4.93 -8.83
N SER A 2 -12.92 5.27 -7.75
CA SER A 2 -12.34 5.28 -6.40
C SER A 2 -13.11 4.40 -5.41
N SER A 3 -13.23 3.11 -5.71
CA SER A 3 -13.86 2.12 -4.81
C SER A 3 -13.43 0.67 -5.09
N ALA A 4 -12.17 0.46 -5.49
CA ALA A 4 -11.51 -0.83 -5.34
C ALA A 4 -11.17 -1.03 -3.86
N GLY A 5 -12.12 -1.60 -3.10
CA GLY A 5 -11.88 -2.01 -1.72
C GLY A 5 -10.98 -3.23 -1.72
N TRP A 6 -9.71 -3.01 -1.39
CA TRP A 6 -8.70 -4.04 -1.18
C TRP A 6 -9.03 -4.78 0.12
N GLY A 7 -9.16 -6.10 0.06
CA GLY A 7 -9.47 -6.91 1.24
C GLY A 7 -8.26 -6.98 2.16
N GLY A 8 -8.19 -6.10 3.16
CA GLY A 8 -7.28 -6.26 4.29
C GLY A 8 -7.63 -7.50 5.14
N PRO A 9 -6.72 -7.98 6.00
CA PRO A 9 -7.02 -9.06 6.95
C PRO A 9 -8.21 -8.65 7.84
N SER A 10 -9.33 -9.35 7.72
CA SER A 10 -10.51 -9.08 8.53
C SER A 10 -10.27 -9.51 9.98
N GLY A 11 -10.09 -8.55 10.89
CA GLY A 11 -9.82 -8.81 12.31
C GLY A 11 -10.86 -9.74 12.95
N GLY A 12 -10.44 -10.97 13.28
CA GLY A 12 -11.30 -11.99 13.89
C GLY A 12 -11.58 -11.72 15.38
N PRO A 13 -12.78 -12.04 15.90
CA PRO A 13 -13.12 -11.78 17.30
C PRO A 13 -12.40 -12.72 18.27
N GLN A 14 -11.86 -12.15 19.36
CA GLN A 14 -11.15 -12.86 20.43
C GLN A 14 -12.03 -13.95 21.10
N GLY A 15 -11.67 -15.22 20.88
CA GLY A 15 -12.34 -16.39 21.47
C GLY A 15 -11.60 -16.98 22.68
N SER A 16 -11.88 -16.50 23.90
CA SER A 16 -11.32 -17.09 25.12
C SER A 16 -12.01 -18.40 25.52
N GLY A 17 -11.28 -19.52 25.62
CA GLY A 17 -11.87 -20.77 26.12
C GLY A 17 -10.91 -21.97 26.18
N GLY A 18 -10.14 -22.11 27.26
CA GLY A 18 -9.23 -23.25 27.44
C GLY A 18 -9.85 -24.47 28.13
N THR A 19 -9.27 -25.66 27.90
CA THR A 19 -9.19 -26.74 28.91
C THR A 19 -8.08 -27.75 28.53
N PRO A 20 -7.40 -28.41 29.49
CA PRO A 20 -6.19 -29.17 29.21
C PRO A 20 -6.47 -30.68 29.03
N HIS A 21 -5.82 -31.31 28.04
CA HIS A 21 -5.67 -32.76 28.01
C HIS A 21 -4.22 -33.20 28.22
N ARG A 22 -4.08 -34.32 28.94
CA ARG A 22 -2.86 -34.74 29.64
C ARG A 22 -2.55 -36.20 29.32
N GLY A 23 -1.32 -36.46 28.87
CA GLY A 23 -0.68 -37.79 28.95
C GLY A 23 -0.36 -38.44 27.60
N GLY A 24 0.85 -39.01 27.48
CA GLY A 24 1.22 -39.85 26.34
C GLY A 24 2.70 -39.89 25.96
N THR A 25 3.59 -40.38 26.83
CA THR A 25 4.95 -40.84 26.46
C THR A 25 5.37 -42.02 27.36
N PRO A 26 6.39 -42.82 27.01
CA PRO A 26 7.06 -43.00 25.70
C PRO A 26 7.08 -44.49 25.23
N GLN A 27 7.60 -44.76 24.04
CA GLN A 27 8.15 -46.08 23.70
C GLN A 27 9.56 -45.96 23.09
N HIS A 28 10.48 -46.77 23.62
CA HIS A 28 11.90 -46.79 23.27
C HIS A 28 12.23 -47.86 22.23
N HIS A 29 12.92 -47.46 21.16
CA HIS A 29 13.95 -48.24 20.45
C HIS A 29 15.00 -47.22 19.98
N GLY A 30 16.31 -47.46 19.96
CA GLY A 30 17.09 -48.67 20.24
C GLY A 30 18.31 -48.72 19.32
N GLY A 31 19.39 -48.02 19.65
CA GLY A 31 20.60 -47.91 18.81
C GLY A 31 21.85 -47.58 19.63
N THR A 32 22.96 -48.25 19.33
CA THR A 32 24.22 -48.24 20.10
C THR A 32 25.33 -47.43 19.41
N PRO A 33 26.43 -47.06 20.11
CA PRO A 33 27.20 -45.85 19.78
C PRO A 33 28.40 -46.07 18.85
N GLN A 34 28.84 -44.98 18.21
CA GLN A 34 30.20 -44.85 17.68
C GLN A 34 30.95 -43.70 18.37
N ASN A 35 32.21 -43.96 18.70
CA ASN A 35 33.11 -43.02 19.36
C ASN A 35 33.69 -42.02 18.33
N GLY A 36 33.71 -40.73 18.68
CA GLY A 36 34.44 -39.69 17.97
C GLY A 36 34.94 -38.64 18.95
N TYR A 37 36.26 -38.45 19.03
CA TYR A 37 36.89 -37.49 19.95
C TYR A 37 36.81 -36.05 19.41
N PRO A 38 36.57 -35.04 20.26
CA PRO A 38 36.59 -33.64 19.85
C PRO A 38 38.04 -33.07 19.76
N PRO A 39 38.39 -32.27 18.74
CA PRO A 39 39.60 -31.48 18.73
C PRO A 39 39.48 -30.24 19.64
N ALA A 40 40.62 -29.75 20.12
CA ALA A 40 40.72 -28.78 21.21
C ALA A 40 40.41 -27.32 20.80
N GLY A 41 39.84 -26.56 21.74
CA GLY A 41 39.70 -25.11 21.64
C GLY A 41 40.98 -24.33 22.01
N PRO A 42 41.15 -23.09 21.52
CA PRO A 42 42.27 -22.22 21.87
C PRO A 42 42.16 -21.59 23.28
N PRO A 43 43.27 -21.13 23.88
CA PRO A 43 43.35 -20.75 25.30
C PRO A 43 42.82 -19.33 25.62
N PRO A 44 42.42 -19.07 26.89
CA PRO A 44 41.94 -17.76 27.33
C PRO A 44 43.07 -16.73 27.54
N GLY A 45 42.81 -15.47 27.15
CA GLY A 45 43.69 -14.32 27.40
C GLY A 45 43.54 -13.73 28.83
N PRO A 46 44.57 -13.04 29.36
CA PRO A 46 44.60 -12.62 30.77
C PRO A 46 44.23 -11.15 31.05
N GLY A 47 43.37 -10.91 32.06
CA GLY A 47 43.06 -9.58 32.62
C GLY A 47 42.18 -8.70 31.71
N GLN A 48 41.52 -7.59 32.11
CA GLN A 48 41.22 -6.91 33.38
C GLN A 48 39.97 -6.03 33.10
N GLN A 49 39.13 -5.57 34.04
CA GLN A 49 39.13 -5.56 35.52
C GLN A 49 37.65 -5.68 36.02
N ALA A 50 37.35 -5.38 37.30
CA ALA A 50 35.98 -5.22 37.83
C ALA A 50 35.94 -3.97 38.76
N PRO A 51 34.84 -3.68 39.50
CA PRO A 51 33.63 -3.06 39.00
C PRO A 51 33.34 -1.69 39.67
N TRP A 52 32.77 -0.73 38.93
CA TRP A 52 32.27 0.51 39.54
C TRP A 52 30.82 0.35 40.01
N GLN A 53 30.66 0.05 41.30
CA GLN A 53 29.42 0.25 42.05
C GLN A 53 29.35 1.67 42.61
N GLN A 54 28.20 2.36 42.47
CA GLN A 54 27.65 3.41 43.35
C GLN A 54 26.48 4.13 42.63
N PRO A 55 25.54 4.80 43.35
CA PRO A 55 24.76 4.32 44.49
C PRO A 55 23.23 4.54 44.28
N PRO A 56 22.34 3.90 45.06
CA PRO A 56 20.89 4.13 44.96
C PRO A 56 20.38 5.29 45.85
N SER A 57 19.13 5.72 45.59
CA SER A 57 18.24 6.61 46.40
C SER A 57 18.07 8.05 45.86
N PRO A 58 16.95 8.77 46.16
CA PRO A 58 15.85 8.41 47.06
C PRO A 58 14.42 8.45 46.46
N GLN A 59 13.47 7.93 47.23
CA GLN A 59 12.03 8.07 47.00
C GLN A 59 11.57 9.53 47.10
N GLY A 60 10.61 9.95 46.27
CA GLY A 60 10.02 11.28 46.34
C GLY A 60 8.65 11.37 45.65
N ALA A 61 7.58 11.44 46.45
CA ALA A 61 6.23 11.82 46.04
C ALA A 61 5.50 12.40 47.28
N PRO A 62 4.40 13.19 47.15
CA PRO A 62 3.87 13.90 45.98
C PRO A 62 3.80 15.43 46.22
N PRO A 63 3.09 16.20 45.38
CA PRO A 63 1.89 16.86 45.93
C PRO A 63 0.65 16.78 45.02
N GLN A 64 -0.50 17.13 45.61
CA GLN A 64 -1.85 16.92 45.08
C GLN A 64 -2.31 18.01 44.09
N GLN A 65 -3.28 17.67 43.23
CA GLN A 65 -4.14 18.63 42.51
C GLN A 65 -5.64 18.27 42.64
N PRO A 66 -6.58 19.23 42.43
CA PRO A 66 -7.87 19.20 43.10
C PRO A 66 -8.93 18.30 42.47
N THR A 67 -9.64 17.56 43.31
CA THR A 67 -10.86 16.81 42.97
C THR A 67 -12.04 17.76 42.78
N TRP A 68 -12.66 17.77 41.60
CA TRP A 68 -13.98 18.37 41.41
C TRP A 68 -15.09 17.48 41.98
N GLN A 69 -15.98 18.09 42.74
CA GLN A 69 -17.01 17.42 43.52
C GLN A 69 -18.26 17.13 42.67
N GLN A 70 -18.78 15.90 42.71
CA GLN A 70 -20.16 15.61 42.31
C GLN A 70 -21.06 15.45 43.54
N PRO A 71 -22.32 15.93 43.50
CA PRO A 71 -23.25 15.84 44.63
C PRO A 71 -23.89 14.44 44.76
N PRO A 72 -24.28 14.01 45.98
CA PRO A 72 -24.72 12.64 46.25
C PRO A 72 -26.21 12.40 45.97
N SER A 73 -26.52 11.28 45.30
CA SER A 73 -27.86 10.68 45.29
C SER A 73 -28.02 9.68 46.46
N GLY A 74 -29.11 9.80 47.22
CA GLY A 74 -29.30 9.11 48.50
C GLY A 74 -29.79 7.65 48.44
N PRO A 75 -29.87 6.96 49.60
CA PRO A 75 -30.17 5.54 49.68
C PRO A 75 -31.66 5.23 49.89
N GLY A 76 -32.17 4.19 49.21
CA GLY A 76 -33.49 3.61 49.46
C GLY A 76 -33.62 2.20 48.88
N GLY A 77 -33.79 1.19 49.74
CA GLY A 77 -34.29 -0.14 49.35
C GLY A 77 -35.80 -0.25 49.64
N PRO A 78 -36.34 -1.44 49.95
CA PRO A 78 -35.94 -2.79 49.57
C PRO A 78 -36.93 -3.43 48.56
N GLN A 79 -36.56 -4.55 47.96
CA GLN A 79 -37.42 -5.28 47.00
C GLN A 79 -38.58 -6.02 47.68
N GLY A 80 -39.76 -6.03 47.03
CA GLY A 80 -40.93 -6.82 47.39
C GLY A 80 -41.51 -7.57 46.18
N PRO A 81 -42.20 -8.71 46.35
CA PRO A 81 -42.54 -9.64 45.26
C PRO A 81 -43.95 -9.45 44.69
N GLY A 82 -44.16 -9.70 43.38
CA GLY A 82 -45.52 -9.64 42.81
C GLY A 82 -45.72 -9.95 41.33
N GLY A 83 -45.81 -11.24 40.98
CA GLY A 83 -46.86 -11.77 40.06
C GLY A 83 -46.73 -11.62 38.53
N PRO A 84 -47.59 -12.32 37.74
CA PRO A 84 -47.35 -12.59 36.32
C PRO A 84 -48.49 -12.18 35.35
N HIS A 85 -48.19 -12.34 34.04
CA HIS A 85 -49.06 -12.37 32.83
C HIS A 85 -49.27 -11.07 32.02
N GLY A 86 -49.13 -11.21 30.69
CA GLY A 86 -49.61 -10.26 29.68
C GLY A 86 -48.91 -10.41 28.32
N PRO A 87 -49.55 -11.00 27.29
CA PRO A 87 -48.97 -11.10 25.95
C PRO A 87 -49.50 -10.01 25.00
N GLY A 88 -48.59 -9.31 24.33
CA GLY A 88 -48.85 -8.36 23.24
C GLY A 88 -47.56 -7.62 22.87
N GLY A 89 -47.34 -7.16 21.65
CA GLY A 89 -48.09 -7.32 20.40
C GLY A 89 -47.23 -6.75 19.27
N TYR A 90 -47.25 -7.35 18.07
CA TYR A 90 -46.32 -6.97 17.00
C TYR A 90 -46.61 -5.56 16.48
N GLY A 91 -45.64 -4.65 16.65
CA GLY A 91 -45.65 -3.30 16.08
C GLY A 91 -44.93 -3.27 14.72
N GLN A 92 -45.60 -2.75 13.71
CA GLN A 92 -45.09 -2.62 12.34
C GLN A 92 -44.40 -1.25 12.15
N PRO A 93 -43.19 -1.16 11.58
CA PRO A 93 -42.49 0.11 11.40
C PRO A 93 -43.08 0.98 10.27
N PRO A 94 -43.01 2.32 10.36
CA PRO A 94 -43.59 3.24 9.38
C PRO A 94 -42.72 3.42 8.12
N ALA A 95 -43.36 3.64 6.98
CA ALA A 95 -42.69 3.83 5.69
C ALA A 95 -42.03 5.23 5.54
N PRO A 96 -40.83 5.34 4.91
CA PRO A 96 -40.13 6.60 4.73
C PRO A 96 -40.74 7.47 3.61
N LYS A 97 -40.69 8.80 3.81
CA LYS A 97 -41.15 9.81 2.82
C LYS A 97 -39.98 10.30 1.96
N ARG A 98 -40.17 10.38 0.64
CA ARG A 98 -39.14 10.83 -0.33
C ARG A 98 -39.09 12.36 -0.46
N PRO A 99 -37.92 13.03 -0.39
CA PRO A 99 -37.81 14.48 -0.47
C PRO A 99 -37.61 15.00 -1.91
N TRP A 100 -38.71 15.33 -2.61
CA TRP A 100 -38.65 15.90 -3.97
C TRP A 100 -38.00 17.29 -4.06
N ALA A 101 -37.88 18.03 -2.95
CA ALA A 101 -37.40 19.41 -2.93
C ALA A 101 -35.87 19.57 -3.17
N ILE A 102 -35.08 18.50 -3.03
CA ILE A 102 -33.61 18.55 -3.19
C ILE A 102 -33.23 18.56 -4.68
N ILE A 103 -33.99 17.85 -5.52
CA ILE A 103 -33.71 17.67 -6.95
C ILE A 103 -33.78 19.01 -7.71
N THR A 104 -34.69 19.90 -7.32
CA THR A 104 -34.86 21.22 -7.95
C THR A 104 -33.75 22.22 -7.63
N VAL A 105 -33.00 22.03 -6.53
CA VAL A 105 -31.87 22.91 -6.18
C VAL A 105 -30.60 22.50 -6.94
N ALA A 106 -30.32 21.19 -7.02
CA ALA A 106 -29.16 20.66 -7.72
C ALA A 106 -29.12 21.05 -9.22
N LEU A 107 -30.27 20.93 -9.91
CA LEU A 107 -30.40 21.32 -11.33
C LEU A 107 -30.14 22.81 -11.58
N GLY A 108 -30.45 23.69 -10.62
CA GLY A 108 -30.18 25.12 -10.74
C GLY A 108 -28.68 25.45 -10.69
N CYS A 109 -27.93 24.79 -9.80
CA CYS A 109 -26.48 24.99 -9.69
C CYS A 109 -25.72 24.50 -10.92
N ILE A 110 -26.12 23.36 -11.51
CA ILE A 110 -25.49 22.82 -12.72
C ILE A 110 -25.65 23.80 -13.90
N LEU A 111 -26.86 24.35 -14.11
CA LEU A 111 -27.10 25.33 -15.18
C LEU A 111 -26.26 26.61 -15.01
N ALA A 112 -26.08 27.06 -13.77
CA ALA A 112 -25.24 28.22 -13.45
C ALA A 112 -23.75 27.97 -13.75
N MET A 113 -23.21 26.80 -13.39
CA MET A 113 -21.82 26.45 -13.71
C MET A 113 -21.56 26.36 -15.22
N VAL A 114 -22.48 25.74 -15.98
CA VAL A 114 -22.34 25.63 -17.45
C VAL A 114 -22.28 27.00 -18.12
N LEU A 115 -23.06 27.97 -17.64
CA LEU A 115 -23.02 29.35 -18.15
C LEU A 115 -21.71 30.09 -17.81
N VAL A 116 -21.13 29.87 -16.63
CA VAL A 116 -19.86 30.48 -16.23
C VAL A 116 -18.68 29.89 -17.01
N VAL A 117 -18.60 28.56 -17.11
CA VAL A 117 -17.50 27.86 -17.79
C VAL A 117 -17.55 28.07 -19.30
N GLY A 118 -18.73 27.97 -19.92
CA GLY A 118 -18.90 28.21 -21.36
C GLY A 118 -18.69 29.67 -21.77
N GLY A 119 -19.06 30.62 -20.91
CA GLY A 119 -18.82 32.05 -21.14
C GLY A 119 -17.34 32.44 -21.07
N GLY A 120 -16.60 31.91 -20.09
CA GLY A 120 -15.20 32.27 -19.86
C GLY A 120 -14.25 31.86 -20.99
N LEU A 121 -14.38 30.62 -21.49
CA LEU A 121 -13.53 30.11 -22.58
C LEU A 121 -13.74 30.87 -23.89
N THR A 122 -14.98 31.21 -24.22
CA THR A 122 -15.32 31.98 -25.44
C THR A 122 -14.71 33.38 -25.41
N TYR A 123 -14.63 34.02 -24.25
CA TYR A 123 -14.03 35.35 -24.09
C TYR A 123 -12.50 35.34 -24.23
N LEU A 124 -11.82 34.30 -23.73
CA LEU A 124 -10.36 34.18 -23.83
C LEU A 124 -9.86 33.90 -25.26
N VAL A 125 -10.62 33.18 -26.08
CA VAL A 125 -10.27 32.95 -27.49
C VAL A 125 -10.48 34.23 -28.33
N LEU A 126 -11.49 35.04 -28.01
CA LEU A 126 -11.77 36.28 -28.74
C LEU A 126 -10.90 37.49 -28.31
N SER A 127 -10.24 37.43 -27.16
CA SER A 127 -9.43 38.55 -26.62
C SER A 127 -7.92 38.43 -26.89
N ARG A 128 -7.45 37.35 -27.52
CA ARG A 128 -6.02 37.09 -27.77
C ARG A 128 -5.50 37.49 -29.15
N GLY A 129 -6.33 38.10 -29.99
CA GLY A 129 -5.93 38.63 -31.30
C GLY A 129 -5.66 40.13 -31.25
N GLY A 130 -4.44 40.53 -30.90
CA GLY A 130 -4.04 41.94 -30.89
C GLY A 130 -2.59 42.20 -30.44
N ASP A 131 -1.81 42.71 -31.40
CA ASP A 131 -0.60 43.54 -31.30
C ASP A 131 0.80 42.93 -31.49
N GLU A 132 1.58 43.68 -32.27
CA GLU A 132 2.86 43.35 -32.92
C GLU A 132 4.08 43.88 -32.13
N ASP A 133 5.25 43.28 -32.42
CA ASP A 133 6.62 43.82 -32.35
C ASP A 133 7.03 44.89 -31.32
N GLN A 134 8.04 44.55 -30.50
CA GLN A 134 9.16 45.48 -30.31
C GLN A 134 10.51 44.84 -29.95
N VAL A 135 11.51 45.13 -30.78
CA VAL A 135 12.95 44.83 -30.55
C VAL A 135 13.61 46.04 -29.88
N ALA A 136 14.47 45.81 -28.88
CA ALA A 136 15.50 46.77 -28.47
C ALA A 136 16.71 46.08 -27.82
N THR A 137 17.91 46.61 -28.10
CA THR A 137 19.23 46.00 -27.85
C THR A 137 19.97 46.65 -26.68
N ASP A 138 21.14 46.08 -26.34
CA ASP A 138 22.38 46.70 -25.83
C ASP A 138 22.76 46.50 -24.35
N THR A 139 23.94 45.89 -24.13
CA THR A 139 25.12 46.50 -23.46
C THR A 139 26.35 45.55 -23.54
N PRO A 140 27.61 46.03 -23.72
CA PRO A 140 28.75 45.18 -24.12
C PRO A 140 29.93 45.08 -23.11
N SER A 141 30.80 44.07 -23.28
CA SER A 141 32.25 44.01 -22.89
C SER A 141 32.82 42.61 -23.21
N ALA A 142 34.12 42.37 -23.44
CA ALA A 142 35.23 43.18 -23.95
C ALA A 142 36.37 42.22 -24.38
N THR A 143 37.16 42.58 -25.40
CA THR A 143 38.16 41.72 -26.09
C THR A 143 39.57 41.83 -25.49
N ASP A 144 40.36 40.74 -25.44
CA ASP A 144 41.76 40.66 -25.96
C ASP A 144 42.39 39.23 -25.86
N PRO A 145 43.54 38.90 -26.52
CA PRO A 145 43.59 37.72 -27.40
C PRO A 145 44.80 36.76 -27.23
N GLY A 146 44.86 35.68 -28.02
CA GLY A 146 45.95 34.68 -27.97
C GLY A 146 45.98 33.64 -29.13
N THR A 147 46.20 34.12 -30.35
CA THR A 147 46.33 33.40 -31.65
C THR A 147 47.58 32.49 -31.75
N PRO A 148 47.71 31.51 -32.70
CA PRO A 148 46.77 30.50 -33.21
C PRO A 148 47.35 29.05 -33.18
N SER A 149 46.56 28.05 -33.59
CA SER A 149 47.07 26.96 -34.44
C SER A 149 45.96 26.42 -35.34
N GLU A 150 46.24 26.32 -36.64
CA GLU A 150 45.30 25.90 -37.67
C GLU A 150 45.16 24.38 -37.70
N THR A 151 43.95 23.86 -37.88
CA THR A 151 43.65 22.72 -38.76
C THR A 151 42.15 22.76 -39.07
N GLU A 152 41.83 22.87 -40.36
CA GLU A 152 40.45 22.87 -40.86
C GLU A 152 39.85 21.46 -40.74
N THR A 153 38.58 21.37 -40.37
CA THR A 153 37.72 20.22 -40.71
C THR A 153 36.31 20.76 -40.86
N GLU A 154 35.82 20.75 -42.09
CA GLU A 154 34.40 20.97 -42.37
C GLU A 154 33.57 19.86 -41.71
N THR A 155 32.55 20.24 -40.97
CA THR A 155 31.40 19.37 -40.67
C THR A 155 30.18 20.26 -40.59
N ASP A 156 29.21 19.99 -41.45
CA ASP A 156 27.98 20.79 -41.56
C ASP A 156 27.24 20.90 -40.24
N ALA A 157 26.78 22.12 -39.94
CA ALA A 157 25.87 22.36 -38.83
C ALA A 157 24.43 22.17 -39.33
N GLU A 158 23.90 20.95 -39.22
CA GLU A 158 22.47 20.72 -39.38
C GLU A 158 21.71 21.32 -38.20
N THR A 159 20.88 22.32 -38.49
CA THR A 159 19.86 22.87 -37.60
C THR A 159 18.91 21.76 -37.16
N PRO A 160 18.61 21.59 -35.86
CA PRO A 160 17.51 20.73 -35.44
C PRO A 160 16.18 21.36 -35.91
N ASP A 161 15.56 20.73 -36.90
CA ASP A 161 14.22 21.08 -37.38
C ASP A 161 13.21 20.54 -36.36
N GLU A 162 12.66 21.40 -35.48
CA GLU A 162 11.60 21.04 -34.53
C GLU A 162 10.29 20.79 -35.28
N THR A 163 10.22 19.62 -35.93
CA THR A 163 8.98 19.08 -36.48
C THR A 163 8.08 18.64 -35.32
N PRO A 164 6.85 19.17 -35.18
CA PRO A 164 5.90 18.65 -34.21
C PRO A 164 5.60 17.17 -34.52
N SER A 165 5.75 16.29 -33.52
CA SER A 165 5.53 14.85 -33.68
C SER A 165 4.04 14.49 -33.71
N GLU A 166 3.32 14.96 -34.72
CA GLU A 166 1.97 14.50 -35.05
C GLU A 166 2.01 13.19 -35.86
N ASP A 167 2.19 12.06 -35.17
CA ASP A 167 1.60 10.76 -35.54
C ASP A 167 1.95 9.71 -34.47
N VAL A 168 1.24 9.73 -33.34
CA VAL A 168 1.13 8.52 -32.51
C VAL A 168 0.12 7.62 -33.20
N THR A 169 0.63 6.63 -33.94
CA THR A 169 -0.20 5.54 -34.47
C THR A 169 -0.92 4.90 -33.27
N PRO A 170 -2.24 4.69 -33.30
CA PRO A 170 -2.93 4.00 -32.21
C PRO A 170 -2.26 2.64 -31.99
N ALA A 171 -1.88 2.35 -30.75
CA ALA A 171 -1.37 1.04 -30.37
C ALA A 171 -2.35 -0.05 -30.84
N GLU A 172 -1.83 -1.13 -31.43
CA GLU A 172 -2.64 -2.34 -31.61
C GLU A 172 -3.05 -2.83 -30.20
N GLY A 173 -4.29 -3.29 -30.04
CA GLY A 173 -5.00 -3.24 -28.75
C GLY A 173 -4.28 -3.86 -27.56
N SER A 174 -3.49 -4.91 -27.79
CA SER A 174 -2.72 -5.61 -26.75
C SER A 174 -1.30 -5.08 -26.48
N GLU A 175 -0.82 -4.04 -27.16
CA GLU A 175 0.48 -3.44 -26.83
C GLU A 175 0.39 -2.59 -25.54
N PHE A 176 1.14 -3.00 -24.51
CA PHE A 176 1.27 -2.21 -23.30
C PHE A 176 2.06 -0.91 -23.56
N VAL A 177 1.44 0.22 -23.25
CA VAL A 177 2.06 1.54 -23.24
C VAL A 177 1.74 2.28 -21.95
N VAL A 178 2.65 3.12 -21.48
CA VAL A 178 2.41 3.99 -20.33
C VAL A 178 1.45 5.11 -20.75
N ILE A 179 0.27 5.16 -20.13
CA ILE A 179 -0.80 6.12 -20.46
C ILE A 179 -1.11 7.08 -19.30
N SER A 180 -1.72 8.24 -19.62
CA SER A 180 -2.22 9.16 -18.61
C SER A 180 -3.38 8.54 -17.83
N PRO A 181 -3.54 8.84 -16.53
CA PRO A 181 -4.75 8.50 -15.78
C PRO A 181 -6.06 9.15 -16.27
N LEU A 182 -5.98 10.02 -17.28
CA LEU A 182 -7.13 10.60 -17.97
C LEU A 182 -7.49 9.87 -19.27
N ASP A 183 -6.59 9.00 -19.77
CA ASP A 183 -6.79 8.24 -20.99
C ASP A 183 -7.43 6.88 -20.67
N THR A 184 -8.19 6.35 -21.61
CA THR A 184 -8.71 4.97 -21.55
C THR A 184 -7.80 4.09 -22.41
N PRO A 185 -7.31 2.94 -21.90
CA PRO A 185 -6.63 1.96 -22.73
C PRO A 185 -7.47 1.57 -23.96
N PRO A 186 -6.90 1.54 -25.18
CA PRO A 186 -7.59 1.01 -26.35
C PRO A 186 -7.69 -0.51 -26.26
N GLY A 187 -8.66 -1.11 -26.95
CA GLY A 187 -8.84 -2.55 -27.04
C GLY A 187 -10.10 -3.10 -26.36
N ASP A 188 -10.33 -4.40 -26.50
CA ASP A 188 -11.42 -5.15 -25.86
C ASP A 188 -10.94 -6.04 -24.69
N VAL A 189 -11.75 -7.04 -24.29
CA VAL A 189 -11.43 -7.93 -23.16
C VAL A 189 -10.21 -8.82 -23.45
N GLU A 190 -10.05 -9.29 -24.69
CA GLU A 190 -8.92 -10.15 -25.10
C GLU A 190 -7.63 -9.32 -25.12
N ASP A 191 -7.68 -8.12 -25.71
CA ASP A 191 -6.58 -7.14 -25.71
C ASP A 191 -6.11 -6.80 -24.28
N MET A 192 -7.05 -6.44 -23.39
CA MET A 192 -6.72 -6.08 -22.02
C MET A 192 -6.18 -7.27 -21.20
N TRP A 193 -6.61 -8.49 -21.51
CA TRP A 193 -6.09 -9.69 -20.86
C TRP A 193 -4.66 -9.99 -21.30
N GLU A 194 -4.36 -9.92 -22.61
CA GLU A 194 -2.99 -10.08 -23.13
C GLU A 194 -2.04 -9.01 -22.56
N VAL A 195 -2.50 -7.76 -22.36
CA VAL A 195 -1.71 -6.76 -21.63
C VAL A 195 -1.42 -7.19 -20.20
N MET A 196 -2.40 -7.71 -19.46
CA MET A 196 -2.18 -8.14 -18.08
C MET A 196 -1.21 -9.33 -17.97
N GLU A 197 -1.15 -10.21 -18.98
CA GLU A 197 -0.14 -11.29 -19.08
C GLU A 197 1.26 -10.76 -19.46
N THR A 198 1.35 -9.77 -20.35
CA THR A 198 2.63 -9.36 -20.97
C THR A 198 3.27 -8.10 -20.38
N ASN A 199 2.59 -7.39 -19.48
CA ASN A 199 3.05 -6.10 -18.95
C ASN A 199 4.45 -6.18 -18.28
N PRO A 200 5.28 -5.13 -18.42
CA PRO A 200 6.66 -5.15 -17.93
C PRO A 200 6.80 -5.07 -16.39
N LEU A 201 5.73 -4.81 -15.62
CA LEU A 201 5.82 -4.74 -14.15
C LEU A 201 6.22 -6.11 -13.56
N VAL A 202 5.69 -7.21 -14.13
CA VAL A 202 6.07 -8.58 -13.73
C VAL A 202 7.28 -9.13 -14.50
N GLY A 203 7.73 -8.47 -15.55
CA GLY A 203 8.98 -8.84 -16.23
C GLY A 203 10.20 -8.62 -15.35
N GLY A 204 11.08 -9.61 -15.22
CA GLY A 204 12.40 -9.47 -14.58
C GLY A 204 12.43 -9.43 -13.05
N THR A 205 13.54 -8.97 -12.48
CA THR A 205 13.86 -9.12 -11.05
C THR A 205 13.82 -7.79 -10.29
N LEU A 206 13.59 -7.85 -8.97
CA LEU A 206 13.81 -6.76 -8.02
C LEU A 206 15.24 -6.83 -7.45
N PRO A 207 15.97 -5.71 -7.39
CA PRO A 207 17.32 -5.70 -6.83
C PRO A 207 17.29 -5.74 -5.30
N THR A 208 18.21 -6.52 -4.71
CA THR A 208 18.47 -6.47 -3.27
C THR A 208 19.14 -5.14 -2.90
N VAL A 209 18.57 -4.42 -1.93
CA VAL A 209 19.15 -3.18 -1.42
C VAL A 209 20.17 -3.47 -0.31
N PRO A 210 21.36 -2.84 -0.33
CA PRO A 210 22.43 -3.16 0.62
C PRO A 210 22.17 -2.61 2.03
N GLU A 211 21.33 -1.58 2.14
CA GLU A 211 21.05 -0.84 3.36
C GLU A 211 19.54 -0.60 3.48
N CYS A 212 18.98 -1.05 4.59
CA CYS A 212 17.67 -0.66 5.10
C CYS A 212 17.77 -0.68 6.63
N GLU A 213 17.73 0.48 7.27
CA GLU A 213 17.72 0.61 8.73
C GLU A 213 16.32 1.00 9.15
N LEU A 214 15.61 0.08 9.82
CA LEU A 214 14.32 0.36 10.42
C LEU A 214 14.52 0.74 11.89
N PRO A 215 13.86 1.80 12.39
CA PRO A 215 13.91 2.13 13.81
C PRO A 215 13.30 1.00 14.64
N ALA A 216 13.76 0.85 15.88
CA ALA A 216 13.10 -0.04 16.83
C ALA A 216 11.73 0.55 17.23
N THR A 217 10.67 -0.22 17.04
CA THR A 217 9.28 0.23 17.21
C THR A 217 8.60 -0.66 18.27
N PRO A 218 7.90 -0.09 19.28
CA PRO A 218 7.11 -0.88 20.22
C PRO A 218 5.83 -1.42 19.56
N ILE A 219 5.16 -2.38 20.20
CA ILE A 219 3.91 -2.98 19.70
C ILE A 219 2.77 -1.95 19.60
N GLU A 220 2.72 -1.02 20.55
CA GLU A 220 1.82 0.15 20.55
C GLU A 220 2.69 1.40 20.32
N PRO A 221 3.03 1.75 19.05
CA PRO A 221 3.79 2.95 18.76
C PRO A 221 2.93 4.21 18.97
N SER A 222 3.59 5.28 19.42
CA SER A 222 3.06 6.64 19.23
C SER A 222 3.03 7.02 17.75
N ASP A 223 2.21 8.00 17.40
CA ASP A 223 2.09 8.53 16.02
C ASP A 223 3.46 8.89 15.42
N GLU A 224 4.37 9.45 16.23
CA GLU A 224 5.76 9.80 15.83
C GLU A 224 6.62 8.56 15.56
N GLU A 225 6.49 7.50 16.36
CA GLU A 225 7.23 6.23 16.17
C GLU A 225 6.67 5.44 14.98
N LEU A 226 5.36 5.50 14.74
CA LEU A 226 4.69 4.91 13.59
C LEU A 226 5.09 5.61 12.29
N GLN A 227 5.10 6.95 12.28
CA GLN A 227 5.58 7.73 11.15
C GLN A 227 7.06 7.39 10.84
N ALA A 228 7.92 7.36 11.87
CA ALA A 228 9.34 7.09 11.68
C ALA A 228 9.64 5.68 11.09
N VAL A 229 8.88 4.65 11.48
CA VAL A 229 9.09 3.30 10.91
C VAL A 229 8.52 3.17 9.49
N LEU A 230 7.42 3.87 9.20
CA LEU A 230 6.85 3.91 7.84
C LEU A 230 7.72 4.72 6.88
N ASP A 231 8.29 5.86 7.30
CA ASP A 231 9.25 6.65 6.50
C ASP A 231 10.52 5.85 6.18
N ALA A 232 11.05 5.12 7.17
CA ALA A 232 12.20 4.24 6.98
C ALA A 232 11.87 3.11 6.01
N SER A 233 10.71 2.47 6.17
CA SER A 233 10.23 1.40 5.28
C SER A 233 10.01 1.92 3.85
N ALA A 234 9.41 3.10 3.70
CA ALA A 234 9.21 3.79 2.43
C ALA A 234 10.54 4.05 1.71
N LEU A 235 11.55 4.56 2.43
CA LEU A 235 12.89 4.76 1.89
C LEU A 235 13.53 3.46 1.38
N CYS A 236 13.33 2.34 2.08
CA CYS A 236 13.83 1.04 1.64
C CYS A 236 13.10 0.52 0.40
N LEU A 237 11.77 0.57 0.39
CA LEU A 237 10.95 0.14 -0.76
C LEU A 237 11.21 1.01 -1.98
N ASN A 238 11.42 2.33 -1.81
CA ASN A 238 11.83 3.22 -2.89
C ASN A 238 13.15 2.79 -3.54
N ARG A 239 14.15 2.37 -2.76
CA ARG A 239 15.44 1.89 -3.31
C ARG A 239 15.27 0.63 -4.17
N VAL A 240 14.38 -0.28 -3.77
CA VAL A 240 13.99 -1.47 -4.54
C VAL A 240 13.31 -1.06 -5.85
N TRP A 241 12.26 -0.24 -5.75
CA TRP A 241 11.37 0.07 -6.87
C TRP A 241 11.89 1.11 -7.86
N SER A 242 12.66 2.11 -7.42
CA SER A 242 13.28 3.09 -8.33
C SER A 242 14.22 2.45 -9.35
N THR A 243 15.04 1.50 -8.90
CA THR A 243 15.92 0.73 -9.78
C THR A 243 15.09 -0.20 -10.67
N ALA A 244 14.17 -0.97 -10.07
CA ALA A 244 13.34 -1.95 -10.79
C ALA A 244 12.51 -1.30 -11.92
N SER A 245 11.83 -0.19 -11.65
CA SER A 245 11.04 0.54 -12.64
C SER A 245 11.92 1.20 -13.71
N SER A 246 13.08 1.74 -13.33
CA SER A 246 14.04 2.30 -14.30
C SER A 246 14.55 1.24 -15.30
N ASP A 247 14.88 0.03 -14.82
CA ASP A 247 15.33 -1.08 -15.69
C ASP A 247 14.24 -1.53 -16.68
N ARG A 248 12.98 -1.24 -16.38
CA ARG A 248 11.78 -1.59 -17.18
C ARG A 248 11.22 -0.42 -17.98
N ASN A 249 11.85 0.76 -17.92
CA ASN A 249 11.33 2.01 -18.48
C ASN A 249 9.90 2.37 -17.97
N LEU A 250 9.60 2.04 -16.71
CA LEU A 250 8.33 2.38 -16.04
C LEU A 250 8.48 3.65 -15.19
N PRO A 251 7.44 4.50 -15.10
CA PRO A 251 7.45 5.64 -14.20
C PRO A 251 7.52 5.18 -12.74
N TRP A 252 8.33 5.87 -11.93
CA TRP A 252 8.34 5.69 -10.49
C TRP A 252 8.64 6.99 -9.75
N VAL A 253 7.79 7.30 -8.78
CA VAL A 253 7.96 8.33 -7.76
C VAL A 253 7.48 7.72 -6.45
N SER A 254 8.38 7.55 -5.49
CA SER A 254 7.99 7.01 -4.17
C SER A 254 6.79 7.77 -3.60
N PRO A 255 5.73 7.08 -3.14
CA PRO A 255 4.68 7.76 -2.42
C PRO A 255 5.20 8.28 -1.08
N GLU A 256 4.67 9.42 -0.65
CA GLU A 256 4.77 9.89 0.74
C GLU A 256 3.90 9.00 1.62
N VAL A 257 4.25 8.83 2.90
CA VAL A 257 3.38 8.18 3.89
C VAL A 257 3.02 9.20 4.96
N VAL A 258 1.74 9.35 5.28
CA VAL A 258 1.26 10.30 6.29
C VAL A 258 0.40 9.57 7.30
N VAL A 259 0.89 9.47 8.54
CA VAL A 259 0.13 8.93 9.67
C VAL A 259 -0.95 9.93 10.09
N TYR A 260 -2.18 9.45 10.30
CA TYR A 260 -3.29 10.28 10.80
C TYR A 260 -4.17 9.52 11.79
N THR A 261 -4.87 10.24 12.67
CA THR A 261 -5.89 9.66 13.56
C THR A 261 -7.27 9.85 12.92
N HIS A 262 -7.98 8.75 12.61
CA HIS A 262 -9.34 8.83 12.10
C HIS A 262 -10.33 9.33 13.17
N PRO A 263 -11.27 10.26 12.88
CA PRO A 263 -11.68 10.77 11.56
C PRO A 263 -11.00 12.08 11.13
N ASP A 264 -9.94 12.51 11.79
CA ASP A 264 -9.24 13.78 11.54
C ASP A 264 -8.28 13.63 10.34
N ILE A 265 -8.87 13.55 9.15
CA ILE A 265 -8.18 13.41 7.86
C ILE A 265 -7.38 14.69 7.53
N PRO A 266 -6.13 14.60 7.05
CA PRO A 266 -5.35 15.77 6.64
C PRO A 266 -6.03 16.60 5.54
N ALA A 267 -6.06 17.92 5.71
CA ALA A 267 -6.87 18.84 4.89
C ALA A 267 -6.31 19.09 3.49
N GLU A 268 -5.04 18.78 3.29
CA GLU A 268 -4.29 18.84 2.04
C GLU A 268 -4.55 17.65 1.12
N SER A 269 -5.23 16.60 1.58
CA SER A 269 -5.44 15.39 0.79
C SER A 269 -6.28 15.64 -0.46
N SER A 270 -5.81 15.09 -1.58
CA SER A 270 -6.53 15.03 -2.86
C SER A 270 -7.71 14.04 -2.86
N CYS A 271 -7.76 13.11 -1.89
CA CYS A 271 -8.87 12.17 -1.74
C CYS A 271 -10.12 12.87 -1.18
N THR A 272 -11.13 13.05 -2.03
CA THR A 272 -12.33 13.83 -1.66
C THR A 272 -13.30 13.12 -0.70
N THR A 273 -13.22 11.79 -0.54
CA THR A 273 -13.94 10.93 0.44
C THR A 273 -13.29 9.53 0.49
N SER A 274 -13.80 8.62 1.33
CA SER A 274 -13.43 7.18 1.46
C SER A 274 -12.11 6.86 2.18
N PHE A 275 -11.88 7.51 3.32
CA PHE A 275 -10.95 7.06 4.36
C PHE A 275 -11.70 6.17 5.35
N GLU A 276 -11.06 5.09 5.80
CA GLU A 276 -11.59 4.17 6.80
C GLU A 276 -10.73 4.25 8.09
N PRO A 277 -11.24 3.83 9.26
CA PRO A 277 -10.47 3.83 10.50
C PRO A 277 -9.41 2.71 10.57
N ASP A 278 -9.56 1.67 9.75
CA ASP A 278 -8.86 0.38 9.87
C ASP A 278 -8.20 -0.08 8.56
N PHE A 279 -8.00 0.82 7.59
CA PHE A 279 -7.24 0.53 6.37
C PHE A 279 -6.58 1.79 5.75
N PRO A 280 -5.31 1.74 5.31
CA PRO A 280 -4.64 2.88 4.71
C PRO A 280 -5.23 3.27 3.36
N ARG A 281 -5.20 4.57 3.08
CA ARG A 281 -5.73 5.15 1.86
C ARG A 281 -4.59 5.64 0.97
N MET A 282 -4.37 4.97 -0.15
CA MET A 282 -3.58 5.55 -1.25
C MET A 282 -4.41 6.65 -1.96
N CYS A 283 -3.80 7.81 -2.11
CA CYS A 283 -4.29 8.94 -2.87
C CYS A 283 -3.36 9.17 -4.07
N ASN A 284 -3.88 8.86 -5.25
CA ASN A 284 -3.07 8.76 -6.46
C ASN A 284 -2.80 10.10 -7.16
N LEU A 285 -3.41 11.20 -6.70
CA LEU A 285 -3.25 12.53 -7.29
C LEU A 285 -2.25 13.41 -6.52
N ASP A 286 -2.10 13.21 -5.21
CA ASP A 286 -1.01 13.76 -4.38
C ASP A 286 0.17 12.79 -4.22
N ASN A 287 -0.03 11.51 -4.56
CA ASN A 287 0.93 10.42 -4.39
C ASN A 287 1.24 10.12 -2.92
N THR A 288 0.22 10.13 -2.06
CA THR A 288 0.35 9.92 -0.62
C THR A 288 -0.43 8.68 -0.15
N ILE A 289 0.23 7.83 0.64
CA ILE A 289 -0.40 6.76 1.44
C ILE A 289 -0.74 7.35 2.81
N TYR A 290 -2.02 7.59 3.05
CA TYR A 290 -2.50 8.01 4.36
C TYR A 290 -2.74 6.79 5.25
N TRP A 291 -2.04 6.71 6.38
CA TRP A 291 -2.01 5.56 7.27
C TRP A 291 -2.77 5.84 8.58
N PRO A 292 -3.91 5.18 8.87
CA PRO A 292 -4.59 5.39 10.13
C PRO A 292 -3.80 4.79 11.31
N VAL A 293 -3.68 5.55 12.40
CA VAL A 293 -3.23 5.02 13.69
C VAL A 293 -4.14 3.86 14.11
N GLY A 294 -3.56 2.73 14.50
CA GLY A 294 -4.30 1.51 14.80
C GLY A 294 -4.50 0.55 13.62
N TYR A 295 -3.86 0.79 12.47
CA TYR A 295 -3.69 -0.21 11.41
C TYR A 295 -2.28 -0.81 11.38
N GLY A 296 -2.23 -2.11 11.02
CA GLY A 296 -1.03 -2.89 10.71
C GLY A 296 -1.12 -4.29 11.31
N THR A 297 -0.63 -5.31 10.59
CA THR A 297 -0.53 -6.68 11.12
C THR A 297 0.46 -6.78 12.29
N ALA A 298 1.28 -5.74 12.49
CA ALA A 298 2.16 -5.58 13.64
C ALA A 298 1.43 -5.54 15.00
N LEU A 299 0.14 -5.17 15.02
CA LEU A 299 -0.66 -5.03 16.25
C LEU A 299 -1.04 -6.39 16.86
N ASP A 300 -1.01 -7.47 16.07
CA ASP A 300 -1.23 -8.84 16.56
C ASP A 300 0.04 -9.48 17.15
N LEU A 301 1.18 -8.77 17.15
CA LEU A 301 2.47 -9.29 17.60
C LEU A 301 2.72 -9.07 19.09
N THR A 302 3.42 -10.04 19.70
CA THR A 302 3.78 -10.02 21.13
C THR A 302 5.26 -9.74 21.38
N ASP A 303 6.07 -9.61 20.32
CA ASP A 303 7.51 -9.34 20.38
C ASP A 303 7.85 -8.09 19.55
N PRO A 304 8.25 -6.97 20.20
CA PRO A 304 8.63 -5.74 19.53
C PRO A 304 9.73 -5.89 18.49
N ALA A 305 10.61 -6.90 18.60
CA ALA A 305 11.68 -7.12 17.63
C ALA A 305 11.16 -7.42 16.21
N ASN A 306 9.92 -7.90 16.09
CA ASN A 306 9.30 -8.24 14.80
C ASN A 306 8.48 -7.08 14.21
N VAL A 307 8.13 -6.06 14.99
CA VAL A 307 7.22 -4.96 14.59
C VAL A 307 7.73 -4.19 13.35
N PRO A 308 9.00 -3.76 13.23
CA PRO A 308 9.42 -2.93 12.10
C PRO A 308 9.36 -3.65 10.75
N GLY A 309 9.83 -4.91 10.70
CA GLY A 309 9.76 -5.74 9.48
C GLY A 309 8.33 -6.09 9.06
N THR A 310 7.38 -6.03 9.99
CA THR A 310 5.94 -6.19 9.72
C THR A 310 5.34 -4.95 9.09
N TYR A 311 5.62 -3.76 9.64
CA TYR A 311 5.21 -2.50 9.00
C TYR A 311 5.82 -2.33 7.60
N LEU A 312 7.04 -2.82 7.38
CA LEU A 312 7.63 -2.87 6.03
C LEU A 312 6.85 -3.77 5.07
N TRP A 313 6.33 -4.91 5.51
CA TRP A 313 5.49 -5.78 4.67
C TRP A 313 4.10 -5.20 4.42
N ASP A 314 3.44 -4.69 5.46
CA ASP A 314 2.14 -4.01 5.31
C ASP A 314 2.28 -2.84 4.31
N LEU A 315 3.34 -2.04 4.43
CA LEU A 315 3.62 -0.94 3.50
C LEU A 315 3.99 -1.44 2.10
N ALA A 316 4.73 -2.53 1.96
CA ALA A 316 5.02 -3.16 0.67
C ALA A 316 3.73 -3.57 -0.06
N TYR A 317 2.70 -4.01 0.67
CA TYR A 317 1.39 -4.27 0.10
C TYR A 317 0.68 -3.00 -0.36
N LEU A 318 0.68 -1.92 0.43
CA LEU A 318 0.09 -0.64 0.01
C LEU A 318 0.85 0.00 -1.17
N TYR A 319 2.17 -0.21 -1.27
CA TYR A 319 3.00 0.24 -2.39
C TYR A 319 2.55 -0.34 -3.74
N THR A 320 1.88 -1.50 -3.76
CA THR A 320 1.35 -2.08 -5.01
C THR A 320 0.29 -1.18 -5.67
N ASN A 321 -0.40 -0.33 -4.90
CA ASN A 321 -1.31 0.67 -5.46
C ASN A 321 -0.56 1.78 -6.21
N ALA A 322 0.51 2.32 -5.60
CA ALA A 322 1.36 3.33 -6.24
C ALA A 322 2.05 2.75 -7.49
N LEU A 323 2.56 1.52 -7.41
CA LEU A 323 3.19 0.82 -8.53
C LEU A 323 2.24 0.63 -9.70
N THR A 324 1.05 0.06 -9.47
CA THR A 324 0.07 -0.18 -10.53
C THR A 324 -0.51 1.12 -11.10
N TRP A 325 -0.64 2.17 -10.30
CA TRP A 325 -1.05 3.49 -10.80
C TRP A 325 0.02 4.13 -11.69
N GLN A 326 1.27 4.21 -11.22
CA GLN A 326 2.34 4.94 -11.91
C GLN A 326 2.85 4.19 -13.14
N SER A 327 2.82 2.86 -13.13
CA SER A 327 3.07 2.02 -14.32
C SER A 327 1.87 1.94 -15.26
N SER A 328 0.75 2.61 -14.99
CA SER A 328 -0.51 2.49 -15.73
C SER A 328 -1.16 1.08 -15.74
N VAL A 329 -0.53 0.02 -15.22
CA VAL A 329 -1.08 -1.36 -15.15
C VAL A 329 -2.45 -1.40 -14.45
N GLY A 330 -2.64 -0.58 -13.41
CA GLY A 330 -3.91 -0.45 -12.70
C GLY A 330 -5.01 0.24 -13.52
N LEU A 331 -4.65 0.99 -14.56
CA LEU A 331 -5.60 1.58 -15.53
C LEU A 331 -6.05 0.52 -16.54
N TYR A 332 -5.14 -0.32 -17.05
CA TYR A 332 -5.47 -1.48 -17.88
C TYR A 332 -6.40 -2.46 -17.15
N TYR A 333 -6.05 -2.88 -15.93
CA TYR A 333 -6.93 -3.69 -15.08
C TYR A 333 -8.27 -2.99 -14.77
N GLY A 334 -8.25 -1.68 -14.53
CA GLY A 334 -9.47 -0.88 -14.33
C GLY A 334 -10.40 -0.88 -15.55
N ASN A 335 -9.84 -0.85 -16.75
CA ASN A 335 -10.55 -0.92 -18.02
C ASN A 335 -11.08 -2.32 -18.31
N LEU A 336 -10.24 -3.37 -18.17
CA LEU A 336 -10.65 -4.79 -18.25
C LEU A 336 -11.89 -5.06 -17.41
N ARG A 337 -11.83 -4.68 -16.13
CA ARG A 337 -12.93 -4.83 -15.17
C ARG A 337 -14.21 -4.10 -15.63
N THR A 338 -14.08 -2.95 -16.29
CA THR A 338 -15.22 -2.18 -16.82
C THR A 338 -15.82 -2.87 -18.05
N LEU A 339 -15.01 -3.35 -18.98
CA LEU A 339 -15.46 -4.12 -20.14
C LEU A 339 -16.17 -5.42 -19.73
N LEU A 340 -15.64 -6.11 -18.71
CA LEU A 340 -16.27 -7.30 -18.13
C LEU A 340 -17.62 -6.97 -17.47
N GLU A 341 -17.70 -5.89 -16.67
CA GLU A 341 -18.97 -5.39 -16.11
C GLU A 341 -20.02 -5.04 -17.18
N GLU A 342 -19.59 -4.45 -18.31
CA GLU A 342 -20.48 -4.11 -19.44
C GLU A 342 -20.92 -5.33 -20.26
N SER A 343 -20.04 -6.33 -20.41
CA SER A 343 -20.36 -7.60 -21.08
C SER A 343 -21.33 -8.49 -20.28
N GLY A 344 -21.30 -8.38 -18.95
CA GLY A 344 -22.03 -9.24 -18.03
C GLY A 344 -21.35 -10.57 -17.71
N ASP A 345 -20.08 -10.77 -18.11
CA ASP A 345 -19.30 -11.95 -17.74
C ASP A 345 -18.80 -11.86 -16.29
N GLN A 346 -19.65 -12.28 -15.36
CA GLN A 346 -19.36 -12.28 -13.93
C GLN A 346 -18.26 -13.28 -13.55
N GLU A 347 -18.13 -14.40 -14.27
CA GLU A 347 -17.14 -15.44 -13.94
C GLU A 347 -15.73 -14.93 -14.20
N LEU A 348 -15.52 -14.34 -15.38
CA LEU A 348 -14.25 -13.74 -15.77
C LEU A 348 -13.95 -12.44 -14.98
N LEU A 349 -14.99 -11.67 -14.62
CA LEU A 349 -14.85 -10.52 -13.71
C LEU A 349 -14.31 -10.93 -12.34
N ASP A 350 -14.89 -11.96 -11.72
CA ASP A 350 -14.47 -12.46 -10.41
C ASP A 350 -13.07 -13.09 -10.47
N GLU A 351 -12.75 -13.78 -11.57
CA GLU A 351 -11.41 -14.32 -11.81
C GLU A 351 -10.35 -13.22 -11.96
N SER A 352 -10.61 -12.20 -12.78
CA SER A 352 -9.70 -11.06 -12.98
C SER A 352 -9.38 -10.37 -11.64
N TRP A 353 -10.37 -10.26 -10.75
CA TRP A 353 -10.18 -9.73 -9.40
C TRP A 353 -9.28 -10.64 -8.55
N ARG A 354 -9.47 -11.98 -8.57
CA ARG A 354 -8.59 -12.91 -7.85
C ARG A 354 -7.15 -12.84 -8.37
N ARG A 355 -6.94 -12.88 -9.69
CA ARG A 355 -5.62 -12.76 -10.34
C ARG A 355 -4.88 -11.50 -9.89
N TYR A 356 -5.53 -10.34 -10.02
CA TYR A 356 -4.96 -9.06 -9.64
C TYR A 356 -4.58 -8.98 -8.15
N ASN A 357 -5.47 -9.41 -7.25
CA ASN A 357 -5.21 -9.33 -5.80
C ASN A 357 -4.12 -10.31 -5.35
N LEU A 358 -4.06 -11.52 -5.91
CA LEU A 358 -3.01 -12.49 -5.61
C LEU A 358 -1.63 -12.03 -6.11
N GLN A 359 -1.58 -11.42 -7.30
CA GLN A 359 -0.36 -10.84 -7.87
C GLN A 359 0.20 -9.73 -6.98
N MET A 360 -0.65 -8.79 -6.54
CA MET A 360 -0.19 -7.72 -5.65
C MET A 360 0.32 -8.26 -4.31
N GLN A 361 -0.32 -9.28 -3.73
CA GLN A 361 0.18 -9.94 -2.50
C GLN A 361 1.53 -10.64 -2.73
N CYS A 362 1.72 -11.31 -3.87
CA CYS A 362 2.99 -11.91 -4.23
C CYS A 362 4.11 -10.86 -4.42
N ILE A 363 3.83 -9.79 -5.17
CA ILE A 363 4.77 -8.67 -5.42
C ILE A 363 5.16 -7.96 -4.12
N ALA A 364 4.20 -7.73 -3.21
CA ALA A 364 4.45 -7.19 -1.88
C ALA A 364 5.43 -8.06 -1.09
N SER A 365 5.15 -9.37 -1.02
CA SER A 365 6.01 -10.35 -0.35
C SER A 365 7.39 -10.43 -1.00
N ALA A 366 7.50 -10.41 -2.34
CA ALA A 366 8.77 -10.41 -3.05
C ALA A 366 9.62 -9.14 -2.77
N SER A 367 9.01 -7.96 -2.82
CA SER A 367 9.71 -6.70 -2.55
C SER A 367 10.13 -6.54 -1.08
N SER A 368 9.31 -6.99 -0.14
CA SER A 368 9.63 -7.00 1.29
C SER A 368 10.86 -7.86 1.64
N MET A 369 11.24 -8.81 0.79
CA MET A 369 12.41 -9.69 0.99
C MET A 369 13.71 -9.13 0.39
N GLN A 370 13.64 -8.03 -0.37
CA GLN A 370 14.82 -7.43 -1.01
C GLN A 370 15.64 -6.51 -0.11
N VAL A 371 15.31 -6.41 1.17
CA VAL A 371 16.10 -5.68 2.17
C VAL A 371 17.11 -6.60 2.88
N PRO A 372 18.10 -6.07 3.65
CA PRO A 372 18.96 -6.87 4.52
C PRO A 372 18.18 -7.69 5.54
N SER A 373 18.76 -8.79 6.04
CA SER A 373 18.08 -9.79 6.89
C SER A 373 17.32 -9.20 8.07
N ASP A 374 17.87 -8.17 8.68
CA ASP A 374 17.42 -7.62 9.97
C ASP A 374 16.24 -6.65 9.79
N ALA A 375 15.95 -6.23 8.55
CA ALA A 375 14.81 -5.42 8.16
C ALA A 375 13.68 -6.22 7.47
N ARG A 376 13.91 -7.51 7.19
CA ARG A 376 12.93 -8.37 6.50
C ARG A 376 11.74 -8.71 7.42
N PRO A 377 10.60 -9.08 6.82
CA PRO A 377 9.55 -9.83 7.50
C PRO A 377 10.12 -11.00 8.31
N SER A 378 9.83 -10.99 9.62
CA SER A 378 10.33 -12.00 10.54
C SER A 378 9.91 -13.42 10.09
N PRO A 379 10.69 -14.48 10.42
CA PRO A 379 10.29 -15.85 10.12
C PRO A 379 8.90 -16.20 10.68
N ALA A 380 8.56 -15.69 11.87
CA ALA A 380 7.27 -15.90 12.50
C ALA A 380 6.12 -15.19 11.76
N LEU A 381 6.34 -13.96 11.26
CA LEU A 381 5.35 -13.28 10.42
C LEU A 381 5.12 -14.06 9.12
N ARG A 382 6.20 -14.48 8.44
CA ARG A 382 6.08 -15.23 7.19
C ARG A 382 5.39 -16.59 7.38
N GLU A 383 5.68 -17.30 8.46
CA GLU A 383 4.96 -18.52 8.84
C GLU A 383 3.47 -18.24 9.09
N SER A 384 3.12 -17.15 9.80
CA SER A 384 1.73 -16.74 10.03
C SER A 384 1.00 -16.38 8.73
N LEU A 385 1.63 -15.58 7.85
CA LEU A 385 1.05 -15.15 6.58
C LEU A 385 0.93 -16.30 5.56
N THR A 386 1.73 -17.37 5.69
CA THR A 386 1.67 -18.56 4.83
C THR A 386 0.91 -19.74 5.46
N ASP A 387 0.32 -19.56 6.64
CA ASP A 387 -0.70 -20.46 7.18
C ASP A 387 -2.09 -20.10 6.62
N PRO A 388 -2.77 -21.00 5.88
CA PRO A 388 -4.16 -20.81 5.47
C PRO A 388 -5.09 -20.51 6.65
N GLY A 389 -4.79 -21.01 7.86
CA GLY A 389 -5.59 -20.77 9.06
C GLY A 389 -5.65 -19.30 9.52
N THR A 390 -4.73 -18.45 9.06
CA THR A 390 -4.70 -17.00 9.33
C THR A 390 -5.74 -16.24 8.49
N TRP A 391 -6.18 -16.82 7.38
CA TRP A 391 -6.92 -16.10 6.34
C TRP A 391 -8.40 -16.50 6.28
N SER A 392 -9.28 -15.51 6.28
CA SER A 392 -10.66 -15.69 5.86
C SER A 392 -10.75 -15.81 4.33
N GLU A 393 -11.61 -16.70 3.83
CA GLU A 393 -11.86 -16.85 2.40
C GLU A 393 -12.45 -15.56 1.79
N GLY A 394 -13.20 -14.79 2.59
CA GLY A 394 -13.98 -13.63 2.15
C GLY A 394 -15.39 -14.05 1.74
N GLU A 395 -16.17 -13.09 1.24
CA GLU A 395 -17.54 -13.31 0.77
C GLU A 395 -17.60 -13.13 -0.76
N PRO A 396 -18.28 -14.02 -1.50
CA PRO A 396 -18.47 -13.85 -2.94
C PRO A 396 -19.12 -12.49 -3.28
N PRO A 397 -18.71 -11.83 -4.38
CA PRO A 397 -17.77 -12.29 -5.41
C PRO A 397 -16.28 -12.09 -5.08
N ARG A 398 -15.96 -11.48 -3.93
CA ARG A 398 -14.58 -11.11 -3.55
C ARG A 398 -13.96 -12.11 -2.57
N ASN A 399 -14.00 -13.39 -2.95
CA ASN A 399 -13.40 -14.47 -2.21
C ASN A 399 -12.11 -14.99 -2.87
N ILE A 400 -11.15 -15.42 -2.04
CA ILE A 400 -9.90 -16.09 -2.42
C ILE A 400 -9.73 -17.24 -1.43
N SER A 401 -9.55 -18.47 -1.90
CA SER A 401 -9.30 -19.60 -0.99
C SER A 401 -8.07 -19.32 -0.10
N PRO A 402 -8.14 -19.57 1.22
CA PRO A 402 -7.03 -19.33 2.14
C PRO A 402 -5.73 -20.05 1.71
N GLU A 403 -5.87 -21.23 1.12
CA GLU A 403 -4.77 -22.02 0.55
C GLU A 403 -4.09 -21.30 -0.63
N ASN A 404 -4.83 -20.73 -1.58
CA ASN A 404 -4.22 -19.98 -2.68
C ASN A 404 -3.63 -18.66 -2.20
N ARG A 405 -4.23 -17.98 -1.22
CA ARG A 405 -3.61 -16.78 -0.64
C ARG A 405 -2.25 -17.11 0.01
N ALA A 406 -2.20 -18.15 0.84
CA ALA A 406 -0.96 -18.64 1.44
C ALA A 406 0.10 -19.05 0.39
N LYS A 407 -0.32 -19.78 -0.66
CA LYS A 407 0.55 -20.18 -1.78
C LYS A 407 1.22 -18.99 -2.45
N TRP A 408 0.47 -17.97 -2.86
CA TRP A 408 1.01 -16.82 -3.58
C TRP A 408 1.88 -15.91 -2.69
N LEU A 409 1.61 -15.85 -1.39
CA LEU A 409 2.49 -15.20 -0.42
C LEU A 409 3.84 -15.92 -0.29
N GLU A 410 3.84 -17.26 -0.20
CA GLU A 410 5.07 -18.07 -0.14
C GLU A 410 5.87 -17.99 -1.45
N ILE A 411 5.21 -17.98 -2.62
CA ILE A 411 5.86 -17.72 -3.92
C ILE A 411 6.57 -16.36 -3.87
N GLY A 412 5.89 -15.30 -3.43
CA GLY A 412 6.49 -13.98 -3.25
C GLY A 412 7.71 -14.00 -2.33
N PHE A 413 7.58 -14.56 -1.12
CA PHE A 413 8.68 -14.62 -0.15
C PHE A 413 9.88 -15.46 -0.62
N SER A 414 9.67 -16.48 -1.46
CA SER A 414 10.70 -17.40 -1.96
C SER A 414 11.28 -17.04 -3.33
N SER A 415 10.62 -16.13 -4.08
CA SER A 415 10.99 -15.68 -5.44
C SER A 415 12.43 -15.23 -5.64
N GLY A 416 13.14 -14.85 -4.57
CA GLY A 416 14.42 -14.16 -4.67
C GLY A 416 14.32 -12.77 -5.31
N GLY A 417 13.11 -12.23 -5.51
CA GLY A 417 12.84 -10.98 -6.21
C GLY A 417 12.45 -11.15 -7.67
N ASP A 418 12.40 -12.36 -8.21
CA ASP A 418 11.90 -12.62 -9.56
C ASP A 418 10.39 -12.35 -9.62
N LEU A 419 9.98 -11.29 -10.33
CA LEU A 419 8.56 -10.92 -10.42
C LEU A 419 7.78 -11.77 -11.42
N SER A 420 8.46 -12.52 -12.29
CA SER A 420 7.78 -13.46 -13.19
C SER A 420 7.16 -14.64 -12.43
N ALA A 421 7.71 -14.96 -11.24
CA ALA A 421 7.08 -15.89 -10.31
C ALA A 421 5.75 -15.37 -9.75
N CYS A 422 5.50 -14.06 -9.79
CA CYS A 422 4.25 -13.43 -9.35
C CYS A 422 3.27 -13.15 -10.51
N ASP A 423 3.52 -13.67 -11.70
CA ASP A 423 2.55 -13.58 -12.79
C ASP A 423 1.36 -14.54 -12.55
N THR A 424 0.23 -13.96 -12.16
CA THR A 424 -1.03 -14.67 -11.94
C THR A 424 -1.92 -14.67 -13.18
N TRP A 425 -1.52 -14.07 -14.30
CA TRP A 425 -2.32 -14.02 -15.52
C TRP A 425 -1.95 -15.17 -16.46
N SER A 426 -0.67 -15.47 -16.63
CA SER A 426 -0.19 -16.58 -17.48
C SER A 426 -0.42 -18.00 -16.90
N VAL A 427 -1.10 -18.16 -15.75
CA VAL A 427 -1.38 -19.47 -15.12
C VAL A 427 -2.81 -19.95 -15.34
N ASP A 428 -3.05 -21.25 -15.18
CA ASP A 428 -4.39 -21.85 -15.22
C ASP A 428 -5.29 -21.25 -14.12
N ALA A 429 -6.56 -20.98 -14.43
CA ALA A 429 -7.54 -20.41 -13.48
C ALA A 429 -7.72 -21.24 -12.18
N ALA A 430 -7.47 -22.55 -12.25
CA ALA A 430 -7.48 -23.45 -11.10
C ALA A 430 -6.37 -23.12 -10.06
N GLU A 431 -5.31 -22.43 -10.45
CA GLU A 431 -4.21 -21.99 -9.55
C GLU A 431 -4.50 -20.67 -8.82
N ILE A 432 -5.67 -20.07 -9.10
CA ILE A 432 -6.13 -18.75 -8.67
C ILE A 432 -7.45 -18.83 -7.85
N SER A 433 -8.18 -19.94 -7.96
CA SER A 433 -9.56 -20.13 -7.45
C SER A 433 -9.70 -20.16 -5.93
#